data_AF-A0AAJ6EU65-F1
#
_entry.id   AF-A0AAJ6EU65-F1
#
_cell.length_a   1.000
_cell.length_b   1.000
_cell.length_c   1.000
_cell.angle_alpha   90.00
_cell.angle_beta   90.00
_cell.angle_gamma   90.00
#
_symmetry.space_group_name_H-M   'P 1'
#
loop_
_entity.id
_entity.type
_entity.pdbx_description
1 polymer ?
#
loop_
_entity_poly.entity_id
_entity_poly.type
_entity_poly.pdbx_seq_one_letter_code
_entity_poly.pdbx_strand_id
1 'polypeptide(L)'
;MPLIKATNPIQSQTSSHATQSRNMPPSRRCLAEGNISMNLRAVAIDNDEPRCRWASGTAAHGGIPRQDRGCRDPDFLVIARTEALIAGLGEAEALHRAQAYVGPGADQILIHSKKKDPCETESFSRAWIGSAPLVIVPNAYPDLDAKRVKTLRNVRMMIYGNCGIRASGTAMEETFCRIMADSGVQNVRKDILPVEETFRFQNMHEVKAIEASFLR
;
A
#
# COMPACT_ATOMS: atom_id res chain seq x y z
N MET A 1 21.21 -18.43 -56.64
CA MET A 1 20.84 -19.59 -55.79
C MET A 1 21.97 -19.83 -54.79
N PRO A 2 21.72 -20.28 -53.54
CA PRO A 2 20.45 -20.45 -52.81
C PRO A 2 20.31 -19.39 -51.68
N LEU A 3 19.14 -18.93 -51.18
CA LEU A 3 17.95 -19.56 -50.60
C LEU A 3 18.21 -20.35 -49.29
N ILE A 4 18.09 -19.68 -48.13
CA ILE A 4 17.65 -20.30 -46.87
C ILE A 4 16.70 -19.33 -46.13
N LYS A 5 15.46 -19.78 -45.94
CA LYS A 5 14.43 -19.24 -45.04
C LYS A 5 14.77 -19.61 -43.59
N ALA A 6 14.53 -18.71 -42.64
CA ALA A 6 13.95 -19.05 -41.34
C ALA A 6 13.55 -17.78 -40.58
N THR A 7 12.27 -17.43 -40.68
CA THR A 7 11.54 -16.73 -39.62
C THR A 7 11.62 -17.56 -38.34
N ASN A 8 12.15 -17.01 -37.25
CA ASN A 8 11.95 -17.57 -35.92
C ASN A 8 11.09 -16.60 -35.09
N PRO A 9 9.98 -17.08 -34.51
CA PRO A 9 9.09 -16.24 -33.71
C PRO A 9 9.76 -15.86 -32.39
N ILE A 10 9.40 -14.68 -31.89
CA ILE A 10 9.71 -14.21 -30.54
C ILE A 10 9.13 -15.24 -29.56
N GLN A 11 9.97 -16.15 -29.07
CA GLN A 11 9.63 -17.01 -27.95
C GLN A 11 9.56 -16.13 -26.70
N SER A 12 8.35 -16.05 -26.14
CA SER A 12 8.07 -15.45 -24.84
C SER A 12 8.99 -16.03 -23.77
N GLN A 13 9.87 -15.22 -23.19
CA GLN A 13 10.65 -15.53 -21.99
C GLN A 13 9.77 -15.58 -20.72
N THR A 14 8.58 -16.16 -20.79
CA THR A 14 7.66 -16.29 -19.65
C THR A 14 7.91 -17.56 -18.84
N SER A 15 8.64 -18.54 -19.38
CA SER A 15 8.86 -19.84 -18.72
C SER A 15 10.07 -19.90 -17.79
N SER A 16 11.05 -18.99 -17.91
CA SER A 16 12.24 -18.97 -17.05
C SER A 16 11.98 -18.30 -15.68
N HIS A 17 11.11 -17.30 -15.64
CA HIS A 17 10.76 -16.58 -14.39
C HIS A 17 9.95 -17.44 -13.41
N ALA A 18 9.03 -18.28 -13.91
CA ALA A 18 8.22 -19.15 -13.06
C ALA A 18 9.06 -20.22 -12.34
N THR A 19 10.15 -20.68 -12.96
CA THR A 19 11.04 -21.70 -12.41
C THR A 19 11.98 -21.12 -11.33
N GLN A 20 12.36 -19.84 -11.45
CA GLN A 20 13.19 -19.16 -10.45
C GLN A 20 12.43 -18.81 -9.15
N SER A 21 11.10 -18.61 -9.19
CA SER A 21 10.26 -18.38 -7.98
C SER A 21 10.24 -19.59 -7.02
N ARG A 22 10.29 -20.81 -7.56
CA ARG A 22 10.11 -22.05 -6.77
C ARG A 22 11.28 -22.40 -5.85
N ASN A 23 12.48 -21.89 -6.12
CA ASN A 23 13.68 -22.15 -5.30
C ASN A 23 14.05 -21.01 -4.35
N MET A 24 13.23 -19.96 -4.26
CA MET A 24 13.47 -18.86 -3.33
C MET A 24 12.96 -19.17 -1.92
N PRO A 25 13.66 -18.70 -0.86
CA PRO A 25 13.16 -18.76 0.51
C PRO A 25 11.80 -18.05 0.62
N PRO A 26 10.92 -18.45 1.56
CA PRO A 26 9.53 -17.96 1.64
C PRO A 26 9.41 -16.43 1.65
N SER A 27 10.35 -15.73 2.30
CA SER A 27 10.42 -14.27 2.35
C SER A 27 10.63 -13.60 0.98
N ARG A 28 11.35 -14.26 0.07
CA ARG A 28 11.61 -13.76 -1.30
C ARG A 28 10.49 -14.13 -2.29
N ARG A 29 9.71 -15.18 -2.02
CA ARG A 29 8.57 -15.59 -2.86
C ARG A 29 7.40 -14.61 -2.75
N CYS A 30 7.13 -14.07 -1.56
CA CYS A 30 6.10 -13.04 -1.36
C CYS A 30 6.31 -11.77 -2.19
N LEU A 31 7.57 -11.38 -2.46
CA LEU A 31 7.88 -10.20 -3.28
C LEU A 31 7.73 -10.46 -4.79
N ALA A 32 7.88 -11.73 -5.22
CA ALA A 32 7.79 -12.13 -6.62
C ALA A 32 6.36 -12.50 -7.06
N GLU A 33 5.56 -13.05 -6.15
CA GLU A 33 4.16 -13.43 -6.39
C GLU A 33 3.16 -12.39 -5.86
N GLY A 34 3.60 -11.55 -4.92
CA GLY A 34 2.87 -10.37 -4.49
C GLY A 34 2.97 -9.31 -5.57
N ASN A 35 1.84 -8.94 -6.16
CA ASN A 35 1.70 -7.84 -7.09
C ASN A 35 1.90 -6.49 -6.35
N ILE A 36 3.07 -6.28 -5.74
CA ILE A 36 3.48 -5.04 -5.08
C ILE A 36 4.09 -4.11 -6.14
N SER A 37 3.35 -3.90 -7.22
CA SER A 37 3.57 -2.78 -8.14
C SER A 37 2.31 -1.94 -8.08
N MET A 38 2.13 -1.23 -6.96
CA MET A 38 1.18 -0.13 -6.90
C MET A 38 1.97 1.16 -7.11
N ASN A 39 2.02 1.62 -8.36
CA ASN A 39 2.20 3.04 -8.66
C ASN A 39 0.92 3.80 -8.27
N LEU A 40 0.46 3.62 -7.03
CA LEU A 40 -0.72 4.26 -6.50
C LEU A 40 -0.32 5.67 -6.08
N ARG A 41 -0.69 6.65 -6.90
CA ARG A 41 -0.63 8.07 -6.51
C ARG A 41 -1.94 8.41 -5.83
N ALA A 42 -1.99 8.23 -4.52
CA ALA A 42 -3.16 8.56 -3.72
C ALA A 42 -2.80 9.48 -2.57
N VAL A 43 -3.69 10.41 -2.26
CA VAL A 43 -3.63 11.21 -1.02
C VAL A 43 -4.85 10.88 -0.18
N ALA A 44 -4.61 10.51 1.08
CA ALA A 44 -5.63 10.42 2.10
C ALA A 44 -5.80 11.81 2.73
N ILE A 45 -6.96 12.43 2.55
CA ILE A 45 -7.27 13.73 3.18
C ILE A 45 -8.10 13.45 4.43
N ASP A 46 -7.61 13.92 5.58
CA ASP A 46 -8.37 13.98 6.81
C ASP A 46 -9.30 15.20 6.75
N ASN A 47 -10.59 14.92 6.71
CA ASN A 47 -11.63 15.93 6.54
C ASN A 47 -12.31 16.33 7.85
N ASP A 48 -11.86 15.75 8.98
CA ASP A 48 -12.55 15.92 10.25
C ASP A 48 -12.11 17.18 11.01
N GLU A 49 -11.16 17.95 10.48
CA GLU A 49 -10.85 19.30 10.98
C GLU A 49 -11.90 20.33 10.49
N PRO A 50 -12.50 21.15 11.39
CA PRO A 50 -13.43 22.22 11.00
C PRO A 50 -12.79 23.34 10.15
N ARG A 51 -11.46 23.34 10.01
CA ARG A 51 -10.71 24.22 9.11
C ARG A 51 -10.50 23.65 7.71
N CYS A 52 -10.68 22.34 7.50
CA CYS A 52 -10.78 21.73 6.18
C CYS A 52 -12.15 22.06 5.54
N ARG A 53 -12.36 23.35 5.24
CA ARG A 53 -13.44 23.77 4.37
C ARG A 53 -13.13 23.22 2.98
N TRP A 54 -13.79 22.14 2.61
CA TRP A 54 -14.20 21.93 1.23
C TRP A 54 -15.01 23.17 0.89
N ALA A 55 -14.38 24.12 0.18
CA ALA A 55 -14.69 25.54 0.23
C ALA A 55 -16.16 25.82 0.57
N SER A 56 -16.41 26.38 1.76
CA SER A 56 -17.67 27.07 2.01
C SER A 56 -17.65 28.36 1.21
N GLY A 57 -17.91 28.21 -0.08
CA GLY A 57 -18.21 29.26 -1.03
C GLY A 57 -19.45 28.83 -1.78
N THR A 58 -20.61 29.09 -1.18
CA THR A 58 -21.92 29.24 -1.86
C THR A 58 -22.24 28.29 -3.01
N ALA A 59 -22.94 27.18 -2.72
CA ALA A 59 -24.08 26.74 -3.53
C ALA A 59 -24.78 25.57 -2.83
N ALA A 60 -26.05 25.78 -2.49
CA ALA A 60 -26.99 24.68 -2.44
C ALA A 60 -26.94 23.97 -3.81
N HIS A 61 -26.78 22.64 -3.82
CA HIS A 61 -26.71 21.77 -5.00
C HIS A 61 -25.40 21.85 -5.82
N GLY A 62 -24.45 20.95 -5.52
CA GLY A 62 -23.32 20.62 -6.40
C GLY A 62 -21.97 20.81 -5.73
N GLY A 63 -21.32 19.70 -5.34
CA GLY A 63 -19.96 19.71 -4.82
C GLY A 63 -18.94 20.24 -5.84
N ILE A 64 -17.85 20.83 -5.35
CA ILE A 64 -16.80 21.41 -6.19
C ILE A 64 -16.03 20.29 -6.91
N PRO A 65 -15.93 20.33 -8.26
CA PRO A 65 -15.35 19.25 -9.05
C PRO A 65 -13.84 19.09 -8.88
N ARG A 66 -13.39 17.84 -9.06
CA ARG A 66 -12.00 17.33 -9.04
C ARG A 66 -10.97 18.22 -9.76
N GLN A 67 -11.36 18.93 -10.81
CA GLN A 67 -10.48 19.78 -11.63
C GLN A 67 -9.97 21.04 -10.92
N ASP A 68 -10.66 21.53 -9.90
CA ASP A 68 -10.31 22.81 -9.25
C ASP A 68 -9.21 22.68 -8.18
N ARG A 69 -8.60 21.48 -8.06
CA ARG A 69 -7.64 21.13 -7.01
C ARG A 69 -6.18 21.03 -7.47
N GLY A 70 -5.87 21.49 -8.68
CA GLY A 70 -4.50 21.57 -9.21
C GLY A 70 -3.87 20.25 -9.67
N CYS A 71 -4.46 19.09 -9.34
CA CYS A 71 -4.04 17.81 -9.89
C CYS A 71 -4.66 17.58 -11.27
N ARG A 72 -3.82 17.57 -12.32
CA ARG A 72 -4.24 17.41 -13.72
C ARG A 72 -4.19 15.95 -14.20
N ASP A 73 -3.63 15.06 -13.39
CA ASP A 73 -3.50 13.64 -13.72
C ASP A 73 -4.83 12.92 -13.45
N PRO A 74 -5.54 12.43 -14.48
CA PRO A 74 -6.81 11.75 -14.30
C PRO A 74 -6.68 10.45 -13.48
N ASP A 75 -5.50 9.84 -13.44
CA ASP A 75 -5.25 8.58 -12.74
C ASP A 75 -4.92 8.77 -11.24
N PHE A 76 -4.79 10.03 -10.78
CA PHE A 76 -4.50 10.34 -9.38
C PHE A 76 -5.70 10.07 -8.47
N LEU A 77 -5.59 9.22 -7.46
CA LEU A 77 -6.74 8.88 -6.61
C LEU A 77 -6.85 9.78 -5.37
N VAL A 78 -8.06 10.24 -5.07
CA VAL A 78 -8.40 10.93 -3.83
C VAL A 78 -9.14 9.97 -2.92
N ILE A 79 -8.52 9.64 -1.78
CA ILE A 79 -9.12 8.77 -0.77
C ILE A 79 -9.55 9.66 0.40
N ALA A 80 -10.86 9.73 0.69
CA ALA A 80 -11.33 10.50 1.84
C ALA A 80 -11.33 9.61 3.09
N ARG A 81 -10.72 10.09 4.17
CA ARG A 81 -10.65 9.37 5.44
C ARG A 81 -11.68 9.93 6.41
N THR A 82 -12.42 9.03 7.07
CA THR A 82 -13.32 9.39 8.18
C THR A 82 -12.79 8.80 9.49
N GLU A 83 -12.60 9.67 10.48
CA GLU A 83 -12.17 9.36 11.84
C GLU A 83 -13.34 9.35 12.83
N ALA A 84 -14.60 9.37 12.35
CA ALA A 84 -15.78 9.35 13.22
C ALA A 84 -15.79 8.16 14.20
N LEU A 85 -15.37 6.97 13.75
CA LEU A 85 -15.26 5.79 14.63
C LEU A 85 -14.09 5.92 15.63
N ILE A 86 -12.96 6.49 15.19
CA ILE A 86 -11.79 6.76 16.06
C ILE A 86 -12.15 7.77 17.15
N ALA A 87 -12.93 8.79 16.79
CA ALA A 87 -13.45 9.82 17.68
C ALA A 87 -14.63 9.33 18.55
N GLY A 88 -15.16 8.13 18.31
CA GLY A 88 -16.27 7.56 19.10
C GLY A 88 -17.64 8.19 18.81
N LEU A 89 -17.81 8.81 17.64
CA LEU A 89 -19.07 9.45 17.23
C LEU A 89 -20.12 8.45 16.72
N GLY A 90 -19.72 7.19 16.53
CA GLY A 90 -20.61 6.09 16.14
C GLY A 90 -20.71 5.86 14.63
N GLU A 91 -21.33 4.74 14.27
CA GLU A 91 -21.45 4.27 12.87
C GLU A 91 -22.31 5.20 12.00
N ALA A 92 -23.42 5.71 12.55
CA ALA A 92 -24.33 6.60 11.82
C ALA A 92 -23.62 7.88 11.34
N GLU A 93 -22.82 8.50 12.21
CA GLU A 93 -22.01 9.68 11.86
C GLU A 93 -20.92 9.33 10.84
N ALA A 94 -20.27 8.16 11.01
CA ALA A 94 -19.28 7.70 10.04
C ALA A 94 -19.88 7.54 8.64
N LEU A 95 -21.07 6.93 8.52
CA LEU A 95 -21.78 6.75 7.26
C LEU A 95 -22.21 8.08 6.66
N HIS A 96 -22.71 9.01 7.48
CA HIS A 96 -23.08 10.36 7.06
C HIS A 96 -21.90 11.09 6.44
N ARG A 97 -20.73 11.11 7.12
CA ARG A 97 -19.51 11.73 6.61
C ARG A 97 -19.00 11.06 5.34
N ALA A 98 -18.95 9.73 5.33
CA ALA A 98 -18.53 8.98 4.15
C ALA A 98 -19.39 9.34 2.92
N GLN A 99 -20.71 9.42 3.09
CA GLN A 99 -21.63 9.81 2.01
C GLN A 99 -21.38 11.25 1.55
N ALA A 100 -21.15 12.18 2.50
CA ALA A 100 -20.82 13.56 2.20
C ALA A 100 -19.50 13.71 1.44
N TYR A 101 -18.54 12.78 1.60
CA TYR A 101 -17.26 12.78 0.88
C TYR A 101 -17.34 12.22 -0.54
N VAL A 102 -18.30 11.33 -0.83
CA VAL A 102 -18.52 10.82 -2.19
C VAL A 102 -19.02 11.92 -3.14
N GLY A 103 -19.95 12.77 -2.66
CA GLY A 103 -20.50 13.88 -3.44
C GLY A 103 -19.47 14.81 -4.12
N PRO A 104 -18.45 15.33 -3.41
CA PRO A 104 -17.38 16.16 -3.96
C PRO A 104 -16.29 15.38 -4.72
N GLY A 105 -16.50 14.08 -5.00
CA GLY A 105 -15.64 13.29 -5.90
C GLY A 105 -14.46 12.61 -5.22
N ALA A 106 -14.62 12.09 -4.00
CA ALA A 106 -13.69 11.10 -3.46
C ALA A 106 -13.80 9.79 -4.27
N ASP A 107 -12.67 9.25 -4.71
CA ASP A 107 -12.64 8.00 -5.48
C ASP A 107 -12.86 6.78 -4.58
N GLN A 108 -12.39 6.85 -3.33
CA GLN A 108 -12.54 5.80 -2.33
C GLN A 108 -12.73 6.41 -0.94
N ILE A 109 -13.31 5.63 -0.03
CA ILE A 109 -13.47 6.02 1.38
C ILE A 109 -12.61 5.12 2.25
N LEU A 110 -11.74 5.73 3.06
CA LEU A 110 -11.01 5.04 4.11
C LEU A 110 -11.78 5.13 5.42
N ILE A 111 -12.20 3.96 5.91
CA ILE A 111 -12.79 3.81 7.24
C ILE A 111 -11.73 3.27 8.20
N HIS A 112 -11.58 3.94 9.35
CA HIS A 112 -10.61 3.52 10.35
C HIS A 112 -11.28 3.28 11.71
N SER A 113 -10.85 2.23 12.40
CA SER A 113 -11.28 1.91 13.76
C SER A 113 -10.07 1.55 14.61
N LYS A 114 -10.12 1.92 15.89
CA LYS A 114 -9.10 1.63 16.92
C LYS A 114 -9.50 0.46 17.83
N LYS A 115 -10.67 -0.15 17.61
CA LYS A 115 -11.11 -1.33 18.35
C LYS A 115 -10.20 -2.52 18.03
N LYS A 116 -10.19 -3.52 18.91
CA LYS A 116 -9.41 -4.75 18.71
C LYS A 116 -10.15 -5.81 17.91
N ASP A 117 -11.47 -5.67 17.78
CA ASP A 117 -12.30 -6.53 16.96
C ASP A 117 -12.69 -5.81 15.65
N PRO A 118 -12.92 -6.57 14.56
CA PRO A 118 -13.26 -6.00 13.27
C PRO A 118 -14.74 -5.63 13.13
N CYS A 119 -15.59 -5.90 14.13
CA CYS A 119 -17.04 -5.86 13.98
C CYS A 119 -17.53 -4.49 13.52
N GLU A 120 -16.93 -3.42 14.03
CA GLU A 120 -17.29 -2.04 13.67
C GLU A 120 -17.00 -1.72 12.20
N THR A 121 -15.85 -2.19 11.69
CA THR A 121 -15.49 -2.01 10.28
C THR A 121 -16.34 -2.86 9.35
N GLU A 122 -16.63 -4.11 9.75
CA GLU A 122 -17.51 -4.99 8.98
C GLU A 122 -18.97 -4.51 8.98
N SER A 123 -19.43 -3.96 10.10
CA SER A 123 -20.77 -3.39 10.24
C SER A 123 -20.93 -2.17 9.34
N PHE A 124 -19.98 -1.23 9.40
CA PHE A 124 -19.91 -0.10 8.48
C PHE A 124 -19.91 -0.57 7.01
N SER A 125 -19.10 -1.57 6.69
CA SER A 125 -19.01 -2.13 5.34
C SER A 125 -20.33 -2.69 4.84
N ARG A 126 -21.14 -3.31 5.70
CA ARG A 126 -22.47 -3.83 5.33
C ARG A 126 -23.53 -2.74 5.20
N ALA A 127 -23.44 -1.70 6.02
CA ALA A 127 -24.37 -0.57 6.02
C ALA A 127 -24.06 0.45 4.90
N TRP A 128 -22.85 0.41 4.33
CA TRP A 128 -22.43 1.33 3.28
C TRP A 128 -23.19 1.11 1.97
N ILE A 129 -23.95 2.13 1.56
CA ILE A 129 -24.74 2.16 0.32
C ILE A 129 -24.15 3.05 -0.78
N GLY A 130 -23.03 3.73 -0.51
CA GLY A 130 -22.39 4.62 -1.47
C GLY A 130 -21.68 3.87 -2.60
N SER A 131 -21.45 4.56 -3.71
CA SER A 131 -20.82 3.99 -4.91
C SER A 131 -19.30 3.83 -4.80
N ALA A 132 -18.64 4.63 -3.95
CA ALA A 132 -17.19 4.57 -3.77
C ALA A 132 -16.78 3.30 -2.99
N PRO A 133 -15.76 2.55 -3.45
CA PRO A 133 -15.23 1.42 -2.72
C PRO A 133 -14.53 1.84 -1.42
N LEU A 134 -14.41 0.88 -0.51
CA LEU A 134 -13.83 1.08 0.81
C LEU A 134 -12.35 0.68 0.86
N VAL A 135 -11.61 1.41 1.68
CA VAL A 135 -10.23 1.17 2.08
C VAL A 135 -10.19 0.97 3.60
N ILE A 136 -9.43 0.00 4.06
CA ILE A 136 -9.31 -0.31 5.50
C ILE A 136 -7.85 -0.39 5.94
N VAL A 137 -7.62 -0.15 7.24
CA VAL A 137 -6.31 -0.24 7.90
C VAL A 137 -6.41 -1.19 9.10
N PRO A 138 -6.22 -2.51 8.94
CA PRO A 138 -6.49 -3.51 9.98
C PRO A 138 -5.31 -3.70 10.95
N ASN A 139 -4.66 -2.61 11.39
CA ASN A 139 -3.50 -2.72 12.28
C ASN A 139 -3.87 -3.19 13.70
N ALA A 140 -5.09 -2.90 14.16
CA ALA A 140 -5.56 -3.18 15.52
C ALA A 140 -6.30 -4.52 15.68
N TYR A 141 -6.73 -5.13 14.57
CA TYR A 141 -7.53 -6.35 14.53
C TYR A 141 -6.99 -7.31 13.45
N PRO A 142 -5.88 -8.03 13.74
CA PRO A 142 -5.22 -8.89 12.75
C PRO A 142 -6.09 -10.07 12.28
N ASP A 143 -7.15 -10.40 13.01
CA ASP A 143 -8.13 -11.43 12.65
C ASP A 143 -8.94 -11.10 11.37
N LEU A 144 -8.89 -9.84 10.92
CA LEU A 144 -9.47 -9.43 9.65
C LEU A 144 -8.47 -9.62 8.50
N ASP A 145 -8.31 -10.88 8.10
CA ASP A 145 -7.42 -11.25 7.00
C ASP A 145 -8.00 -10.91 5.61
N ALA A 146 -7.16 -11.02 4.57
CA ALA A 146 -7.57 -10.72 3.21
C ALA A 146 -8.70 -11.64 2.69
N LYS A 147 -8.83 -12.86 3.21
CA LYS A 147 -9.92 -13.78 2.81
C LYS A 147 -11.25 -13.29 3.38
N ARG A 148 -11.27 -12.90 4.65
CA ARG A 148 -12.43 -12.34 5.34
C ARG A 148 -12.85 -11.01 4.73
N VAL A 149 -11.90 -10.13 4.41
CA VAL A 149 -12.19 -8.85 3.73
C VAL A 149 -12.82 -9.05 2.35
N LYS A 150 -12.37 -10.06 1.58
CA LYS A 150 -12.99 -10.38 0.28
C LYS A 150 -14.48 -10.71 0.39
N THR A 151 -14.95 -11.21 1.54
CA THR A 151 -16.38 -11.51 1.74
C THR A 151 -17.25 -10.25 1.78
N LEU A 152 -16.69 -9.09 2.12
CA LEU A 152 -17.39 -7.80 2.18
C LEU A 152 -17.71 -7.24 0.79
N ARG A 153 -16.98 -7.65 -0.25
CA ARG A 153 -17.11 -7.28 -1.68
C ARG A 153 -16.91 -5.80 -2.05
N ASN A 154 -17.17 -4.87 -1.14
CA ASN A 154 -17.02 -3.42 -1.35
C ASN A 154 -15.68 -2.85 -0.86
N VAL A 155 -14.89 -3.62 -0.11
CA VAL A 155 -13.51 -3.26 0.24
C VAL A 155 -12.57 -3.64 -0.91
N ARG A 156 -11.80 -2.68 -1.42
CA ARG A 156 -10.89 -2.88 -2.57
C ARG A 156 -9.42 -2.73 -2.23
N MET A 157 -9.11 -2.16 -1.06
CA MET A 157 -7.74 -1.94 -0.62
C MET A 157 -7.59 -2.16 0.88
N MET A 158 -6.51 -2.84 1.26
CA MET A 158 -6.06 -2.98 2.64
C MET A 158 -4.70 -2.32 2.77
N ILE A 159 -4.55 -1.46 3.76
CA ILE A 159 -3.30 -0.76 4.04
C ILE A 159 -2.71 -1.30 5.34
N TYR A 160 -1.51 -1.88 5.26
CA TYR A 160 -0.72 -2.29 6.43
C TYR A 160 0.18 -1.14 6.87
N GLY A 161 -0.35 -0.26 7.71
CA GLY A 161 0.24 1.07 7.92
C GLY A 161 1.61 1.07 8.61
N ASN A 162 1.75 0.35 9.72
CA ASN A 162 2.95 0.45 10.59
C ASN A 162 3.74 -0.86 10.75
N CYS A 163 3.38 -1.92 10.02
CA CYS A 163 4.04 -3.22 10.16
C CYS A 163 5.53 -3.17 9.79
N GLY A 164 5.90 -2.46 8.73
CA GLY A 164 7.29 -2.38 8.25
C GLY A 164 8.22 -1.68 9.26
N ILE A 165 7.80 -0.54 9.81
CA ILE A 165 8.61 0.19 10.80
C ILE A 165 8.70 -0.58 12.12
N ARG A 166 7.63 -1.26 12.55
CA ARG A 166 7.65 -2.11 13.74
C ARG A 166 8.61 -3.30 13.57
N ALA A 167 8.54 -3.99 12.43
CA ALA A 167 9.45 -5.09 12.11
C ALA A 167 10.91 -4.64 12.07
N SER A 168 11.17 -3.47 11.47
CA SER A 168 12.51 -2.88 11.43
C SER A 168 13.00 -2.55 12.85
N GLY A 169 12.16 -1.94 13.67
CA GLY A 169 12.46 -1.65 15.08
C GLY A 169 12.84 -2.89 15.87
N THR A 170 12.03 -3.96 15.78
CA THR A 170 12.31 -5.23 16.44
C THR A 170 13.63 -5.85 16.00
N ALA A 171 13.90 -5.92 14.69
CA ALA A 171 15.14 -6.50 14.18
C ALA A 171 16.39 -5.68 14.58
N MET A 172 16.28 -4.34 14.60
CA MET A 172 17.35 -3.46 15.06
C MET A 172 17.65 -3.66 16.56
N GLU A 173 16.61 -3.72 17.39
CA GLU A 173 16.74 -3.94 18.83
C GLU A 173 17.40 -5.29 19.14
N GLU A 174 16.91 -6.38 18.54
CA GLU A 174 17.49 -7.72 18.69
C GLU A 174 18.95 -7.77 18.26
N THR A 175 19.27 -7.13 17.14
CA THR A 175 20.64 -7.06 16.60
C THR A 175 21.58 -6.36 17.57
N PHE A 176 21.24 -5.16 18.05
CA PHE A 176 22.12 -4.40 18.94
C PHE A 176 22.26 -5.05 20.31
N CYS A 177 21.19 -5.61 20.88
CA CYS A 177 21.25 -6.38 22.11
C CYS A 177 22.26 -7.54 21.99
N ARG A 178 22.26 -8.23 20.85
CA ARG A 178 23.20 -9.33 20.60
C ARG A 178 24.64 -8.87 20.42
N ILE A 179 24.87 -7.77 19.70
CA ILE A 179 26.22 -7.20 19.56
C ILE A 179 26.81 -6.87 20.93
N MET A 180 26.01 -6.26 21.80
CA MET A 180 26.43 -5.91 23.16
C MET A 180 26.70 -7.15 24.02
N ALA A 181 25.83 -8.16 23.96
CA ALA A 181 26.00 -9.41 24.70
C ALA A 181 27.25 -10.19 24.27
N ASP A 182 27.52 -10.23 22.95
CA ASP A 182 28.64 -10.97 22.37
C ASP A 182 29.95 -10.15 22.31
N SER A 183 29.91 -8.87 22.70
CA SER A 183 31.01 -7.91 22.52
C SER A 183 31.54 -7.87 21.08
N GLY A 184 30.66 -8.06 20.09
CA GLY A 184 31.04 -8.18 18.68
C GLY A 184 29.92 -8.68 17.77
N VAL A 185 30.21 -8.76 16.47
CA VAL A 185 29.22 -9.04 15.41
C VAL A 185 29.19 -10.49 14.92
N GLN A 186 30.05 -11.35 15.47
CA GLN A 186 30.31 -12.72 15.00
C GLN A 186 29.04 -13.58 14.90
N ASN A 187 28.06 -13.37 15.79
CA ASN A 187 26.84 -14.18 15.82
C ASN A 187 25.62 -13.49 15.17
N VAL A 188 25.76 -12.24 14.72
CA VAL A 188 24.67 -11.45 14.12
C VAL A 188 24.60 -11.67 12.61
N ARG A 189 25.72 -11.97 11.95
CA ARG A 189 25.82 -12.02 10.49
C ARG A 189 24.86 -13.00 9.82
N LYS A 190 24.42 -14.04 10.52
CA LYS A 190 23.45 -15.03 10.03
C LYS A 190 22.00 -14.53 10.06
N ASP A 191 21.71 -13.50 10.85
CA ASP A 191 20.37 -13.00 11.12
C ASP A 191 20.07 -11.69 10.36
N ILE A 192 21.07 -11.10 9.69
CA ILE A 192 20.93 -9.86 8.89
C ILE A 192 21.25 -10.09 7.42
N LEU A 193 20.80 -9.18 6.55
CA LEU A 193 21.10 -9.23 5.13
C LEU A 193 22.61 -9.05 4.88
N PRO A 194 23.17 -9.76 3.89
CA PRO A 194 24.54 -9.53 3.46
C PRO A 194 24.67 -8.16 2.77
N VAL A 195 25.87 -7.58 2.76
CA VAL A 195 26.12 -6.23 2.21
C VAL A 195 25.76 -6.16 0.72
N GLU A 196 25.93 -7.26 0.00
CA GLU A 196 25.60 -7.42 -1.41
C GLU A 196 24.11 -7.16 -1.71
N GLU A 197 23.22 -7.51 -0.78
CA GLU A 197 21.79 -7.18 -0.91
C GLU A 197 21.53 -5.67 -0.76
N THR A 198 22.33 -4.98 0.06
CA THR A 198 22.28 -3.51 0.17
C THR A 198 22.68 -2.87 -1.17
N PHE A 199 23.76 -3.35 -1.79
CA PHE A 199 24.15 -2.89 -3.12
C PHE A 199 23.09 -3.19 -4.19
N ARG A 200 22.40 -4.33 -4.07
CA ARG A 200 21.27 -4.64 -4.95
C ARG A 200 20.13 -3.65 -4.77
N PHE A 201 19.74 -3.31 -3.54
CA PHE A 201 18.69 -2.31 -3.27
C PHE A 201 19.04 -0.91 -3.79
N GLN A 202 20.33 -0.58 -3.81
CA GLN A 202 20.83 0.69 -4.34
C GLN A 202 21.01 0.68 -5.87
N ASN A 203 20.66 -0.41 -6.57
CA ASN A 203 20.89 -0.59 -8.00
C ASN A 203 22.35 -0.34 -8.42
N MET A 204 23.33 -0.73 -7.58
CA MET A 204 24.75 -0.46 -7.84
C MET A 204 25.30 -1.07 -9.13
N HIS A 205 24.62 -2.07 -9.71
CA HIS A 205 24.98 -2.62 -11.02
C HIS A 205 24.77 -1.61 -12.15
N GLU A 206 23.70 -0.79 -12.10
CA GLU A 206 23.45 0.28 -13.07
C GLU A 206 24.48 1.39 -12.92
N VAL A 207 24.78 1.79 -11.68
CA VAL A 207 25.81 2.79 -11.38
C VAL A 207 27.15 2.35 -11.97
N LYS A 208 27.58 1.10 -11.73
CA LYS A 208 28.83 0.57 -12.31
C LYS A 208 28.83 0.54 -13.83
N ALA A 209 27.70 0.25 -14.47
CA ALA A 209 27.59 0.28 -15.93
C ALA A 209 27.72 1.71 -16.49
N ILE A 210 27.14 2.68 -15.79
CA ILE A 210 27.30 4.11 -16.09
C ILE A 210 28.75 4.54 -15.90
N GLU A 211 29.37 4.19 -14.76
CA GLU A 211 30.78 4.51 -14.49
C GLU A 211 31.69 3.98 -15.60
N ALA A 212 31.54 2.71 -15.98
CA ALA A 212 32.32 2.10 -17.07
C ALA A 212 32.13 2.80 -18.43
N SER A 213 31.01 3.49 -18.63
CA SER A 213 30.69 4.20 -19.88
C SER A 213 31.23 5.64 -19.89
N PHE A 214 31.35 6.29 -18.73
CA PHE A 214 31.57 7.74 -18.63
C PHE A 214 32.81 8.15 -17.84
N LEU A 215 33.29 7.35 -16.90
CA LEU A 215 34.55 7.58 -16.19
C LEU A 215 35.70 6.95 -16.98
N ARG A 216 36.66 7.79 -17.39
CA ARG A 216 37.91 7.39 -18.05
C ARG A 216 39.08 7.51 -17.08
#